data_AF-A0A1J4KKY6-F1
#
_entry.id   AF-A0A1J4KKY6-F1
#
_cell.length_a   1.000
_cell.length_b   1.000
_cell.length_c   1.000
_cell.angle_alpha   90.00
_cell.angle_beta   90.00
_cell.angle_gamma   90.00
#
_symmetry.space_group_name_H-M   'P 1'
#
loop_
_entity.id
_entity.type
_entity.pdbx_description
1 polymer ?
#
loop_
_entity_poly.entity_id
_entity_poly.type
_entity_poly.pdbx_seq_one_letter_code
_entity_poly.pdbx_strand_id
1 'polypeptide(L)'
;MLYKNRIILFVICEKILVNSINCGLSSNFLNVFGFLWKKFASAKKMLSDIDSSDACDGIDLSHYQNELARQRSSHTINIRRTFQSDEQNFHSRIFKPRYRVPSFEKTEINIDDIVNAFENNDLPSIEKICLYISSSQNVQIINSITENDDFLDLISSAASYLNSPGSLEAYLSLIITLSERESASNMITDALFIIRDYLNEFPQIILTFYVNLPNSSVFGRDAMICTGIIEDIFLFCHENKDPNLVALAANSLHSIFCCNEIVANEIIRMYFQNVIDLLKLPNIDAVYFVMLALIDIISQDKSFIEELYNQNVHIFVSQAVENEKLTWPSICLAGNMANCEYSGIVKLYNSGVITKISQLPLNLFNGDAFFLLSNCAEAAIEIVLPLFNLEFLGRVKALLNYCPFAIFKDAAYFLATLLVFAPFEIVKVVLSLGITDFINQMLESGQEFMVIRGLDAINRVFFLVHSSVEVKKNLTQFFLSEDLMENLERLQMEGVKLIACKSKTVENYIHQFYGDVLS
;
A
#
# COMPACT_ATOMS: atom_id res chain seq x y z
N MET A 1 -21.50 -9.01 -6.92
CA MET A 1 -22.78 -9.39 -6.28
C MET A 1 -23.99 -8.55 -6.72
N LEU A 2 -23.89 -7.21 -6.81
CA LEU A 2 -25.02 -6.31 -7.15
C LEU A 2 -25.71 -6.62 -8.49
N TYR A 3 -24.99 -7.09 -9.50
CA TYR A 3 -25.56 -7.45 -10.81
C TYR A 3 -26.47 -8.69 -10.73
N LYS A 4 -26.05 -9.71 -9.97
CA LYS A 4 -26.81 -10.95 -9.75
C LYS A 4 -28.10 -10.67 -8.96
N ASN A 5 -28.03 -9.77 -7.97
CA ASN A 5 -29.21 -9.34 -7.19
C ASN A 5 -30.21 -8.53 -8.04
N ARG A 6 -29.75 -7.74 -9.02
CA ARG A 6 -30.64 -7.00 -9.94
C ARG A 6 -31.38 -7.94 -10.91
N ILE A 7 -30.73 -8.98 -11.40
CA ILE A 7 -31.37 -10.01 -12.25
C ILE A 7 -32.41 -10.81 -11.46
N ILE A 8 -32.11 -11.16 -10.21
CA ILE A 8 -33.08 -11.85 -9.33
C ILE A 8 -34.29 -10.95 -9.05
N LEU A 9 -34.07 -9.65 -8.78
CA LEU A 9 -35.16 -8.69 -8.60
C LEU A 9 -36.03 -8.57 -9.86
N PHE A 10 -35.44 -8.60 -11.05
CA PHE A 10 -36.14 -8.57 -12.32
C PHE A 10 -37.06 -9.78 -12.50
N VAL A 11 -36.55 -11.00 -12.25
CA VAL A 11 -37.35 -12.24 -12.36
C VAL A 11 -38.48 -12.28 -11.33
N ILE A 12 -38.25 -11.73 -10.13
CA ILE A 12 -39.29 -11.62 -9.09
C ILE A 12 -40.38 -10.64 -9.54
N CYS A 13 -40.02 -9.46 -10.04
CA CYS A 13 -40.98 -8.47 -10.53
C CYS A 13 -41.81 -8.98 -11.73
N GLU A 14 -41.19 -9.72 -12.65
CA GLU A 14 -41.88 -10.32 -13.80
C GLU A 14 -42.91 -11.37 -13.35
N LYS A 15 -42.54 -12.24 -12.40
CA LYS A 15 -43.47 -13.23 -11.82
C LYS A 15 -44.62 -12.58 -11.04
N ILE A 16 -44.34 -11.51 -10.29
CA ILE A 16 -45.37 -10.74 -9.59
C ILE A 16 -46.34 -10.12 -10.59
N LEU A 17 -45.85 -9.56 -11.70
CA LEU A 17 -46.68 -8.95 -12.74
C LEU A 17 -47.61 -9.96 -13.42
N VAL A 18 -47.08 -11.12 -13.82
CA VAL A 18 -47.87 -12.19 -14.45
C VAL A 18 -48.95 -12.70 -13.51
N ASN A 19 -48.63 -12.89 -12.23
CA ASN A 19 -49.61 -13.30 -11.23
C ASN A 19 -50.64 -12.19 -10.94
N SER A 20 -50.22 -10.93 -10.95
CA SER A 20 -51.10 -9.78 -10.69
C SER A 20 -52.15 -9.57 -11.78
N ILE A 21 -51.77 -9.82 -13.05
CA ILE A 21 -52.67 -9.79 -14.21
C ILE A 21 -53.72 -10.91 -14.10
N ASN A 22 -53.29 -12.11 -13.69
CA ASN A 22 -54.18 -13.26 -13.51
C ASN A 22 -55.14 -13.13 -12.30
N CYS A 23 -54.80 -12.28 -11.33
CA CYS A 23 -55.62 -12.06 -10.12
C CYS A 23 -56.57 -10.86 -10.18
N GLY A 24 -56.69 -10.17 -11.33
CA GLY A 24 -57.67 -9.09 -11.50
C GLY A 24 -57.43 -7.85 -10.62
N LEU A 25 -56.16 -7.52 -10.33
CA LEU A 25 -55.81 -6.34 -9.54
C LEU A 25 -56.24 -5.02 -10.23
N SER A 26 -56.51 -4.00 -9.41
CA SER A 26 -57.10 -2.73 -9.85
C SER A 26 -56.25 -1.99 -10.89
N SER A 27 -56.90 -1.26 -11.79
CA SER A 27 -56.27 -0.48 -12.86
C SER A 27 -55.19 0.48 -12.38
N ASN A 28 -55.29 0.98 -11.14
CA ASN A 28 -54.28 1.85 -10.53
C ASN A 28 -52.95 1.12 -10.25
N PHE A 29 -52.99 -0.16 -9.84
CA PHE A 29 -51.78 -0.95 -9.65
C PHE A 29 -51.08 -1.22 -10.99
N LEU A 30 -51.84 -1.57 -12.02
CA LEU A 30 -51.32 -1.79 -13.38
C LEU A 30 -50.73 -0.51 -14.00
N ASN A 31 -51.28 0.66 -13.68
CA ASN A 31 -50.74 1.95 -14.17
C ASN A 31 -49.42 2.32 -13.49
N VAL A 32 -49.30 2.15 -12.16
CA VAL A 32 -48.04 2.39 -11.44
C VAL A 32 -46.97 1.39 -11.87
N PHE A 33 -47.34 0.11 -12.01
CA PHE A 33 -46.42 -0.93 -12.45
C PHE A 33 -46.03 -0.77 -13.92
N GLY A 34 -46.95 -0.36 -14.79
CA GLY A 34 -46.68 -0.05 -16.19
C GLY A 34 -45.77 1.17 -16.36
N PHE A 35 -45.89 2.17 -15.49
CA PHE A 35 -44.97 3.32 -15.45
C PHE A 35 -43.56 2.90 -15.02
N LEU A 36 -43.45 2.10 -13.96
CA LEU A 36 -42.17 1.52 -13.52
C LEU A 36 -41.58 0.62 -14.61
N TRP A 37 -42.38 -0.24 -15.25
CA TRP A 37 -41.97 -1.11 -16.33
C TRP A 37 -41.48 -0.33 -17.55
N LYS A 38 -42.12 0.78 -17.92
CA LYS A 38 -41.63 1.66 -18.99
C LYS A 38 -40.28 2.30 -18.64
N LYS A 39 -40.10 2.77 -17.41
CA LYS A 39 -38.79 3.27 -16.96
C LYS A 39 -37.72 2.18 -16.95
N PHE A 40 -38.06 0.97 -16.50
CA PHE A 40 -37.15 -0.17 -16.49
C PHE A 40 -36.84 -0.71 -17.90
N ALA A 41 -37.81 -0.73 -18.81
CA ALA A 41 -37.63 -1.12 -20.21
C ALA A 41 -36.79 -0.07 -20.97
N SER A 42 -36.96 1.21 -20.65
CA SER A 42 -36.09 2.29 -21.15
C SER A 42 -34.65 2.12 -20.64
N ALA A 43 -34.46 1.76 -19.36
CA ALA A 43 -33.15 1.46 -18.80
C ALA A 43 -32.54 0.17 -19.39
N LYS A 44 -33.36 -0.86 -19.65
CA LYS A 44 -32.95 -2.11 -20.31
C LYS A 44 -32.57 -1.88 -21.76
N LYS A 45 -33.30 -1.02 -22.49
CA LYS A 45 -32.97 -0.62 -23.85
C LYS A 45 -31.67 0.18 -23.89
N MET A 46 -31.47 1.12 -22.96
CA MET A 46 -30.17 1.79 -22.77
C MET A 46 -29.05 0.78 -22.52
N LEU A 47 -29.26 -0.23 -21.66
CA LEU A 47 -28.27 -1.27 -21.36
C LEU A 47 -28.02 -2.22 -22.55
N SER A 48 -29.04 -2.57 -23.33
CA SER A 48 -28.87 -3.41 -24.52
C SER A 48 -28.25 -2.66 -25.69
N ASP A 49 -28.48 -1.35 -25.78
CA ASP A 49 -27.85 -0.50 -26.79
C ASP A 49 -26.35 -0.29 -26.44
N ILE A 50 -26.00 -0.35 -25.14
CA ILE A 50 -24.60 -0.43 -24.66
C ILE A 50 -23.95 -1.78 -25.03
N ASP A 51 -24.64 -2.91 -24.83
CA ASP A 51 -24.15 -4.25 -25.22
C ASP A 51 -24.07 -4.47 -26.75
N SER A 52 -24.76 -3.64 -27.55
CA SER A 52 -24.74 -3.72 -29.03
C SER A 52 -23.68 -2.83 -29.69
N SER A 53 -22.97 -2.01 -28.91
CA SER A 53 -21.83 -1.26 -29.40
C SER A 53 -20.59 -2.16 -29.31
N ASP A 54 -19.88 -2.37 -30.43
CA ASP A 54 -18.65 -3.17 -30.59
C ASP A 54 -17.45 -2.74 -29.69
N ALA A 55 -17.67 -1.99 -28.60
CA ALA A 55 -16.65 -1.49 -27.71
C ALA A 55 -16.75 -2.18 -26.34
N CYS A 56 -15.83 -3.10 -26.08
CA CYS A 56 -15.46 -3.66 -24.76
C CYS A 56 -15.94 -5.06 -24.38
N ASP A 57 -16.45 -5.86 -25.32
CA ASP A 57 -16.56 -7.31 -25.12
C ASP A 57 -15.15 -7.92 -24.94
N GLY A 58 -14.83 -8.30 -23.69
CA GLY A 58 -13.58 -8.99 -23.35
C GLY A 58 -12.75 -8.39 -22.20
N ILE A 59 -13.19 -7.31 -21.55
CA ILE A 59 -12.54 -6.83 -20.31
C ILE A 59 -13.11 -7.58 -19.11
N ASP A 60 -12.31 -8.46 -18.51
CA ASP A 60 -12.67 -9.11 -17.24
C ASP A 60 -12.58 -8.11 -16.07
N LEU A 61 -13.74 -7.66 -15.59
CA LEU A 61 -13.86 -6.73 -14.46
C LEU A 61 -14.00 -7.44 -13.10
N SER A 62 -13.95 -8.78 -13.05
CA SER A 62 -14.16 -9.53 -11.81
C SER A 62 -13.11 -9.23 -10.74
N HIS A 63 -11.90 -8.86 -11.15
CA HIS A 63 -10.78 -8.51 -10.28
C HIS A 63 -10.49 -7.00 -10.18
N TYR A 64 -11.31 -6.16 -10.82
CA TYR A 64 -11.04 -4.73 -10.96
C TYR A 64 -10.86 -3.99 -9.62
N GLN A 65 -11.71 -4.24 -8.63
CA GLN A 65 -11.58 -3.61 -7.31
C GLN A 65 -10.28 -4.03 -6.61
N ASN A 66 -9.92 -5.31 -6.74
CA ASN A 66 -8.67 -5.82 -6.19
C ASN A 66 -7.45 -5.19 -6.86
N GLU A 67 -7.51 -5.01 -8.18
CA GLU A 67 -6.44 -4.37 -8.96
C GLU A 67 -6.29 -2.90 -8.62
N LEU A 68 -7.38 -2.13 -8.54
CA LEU A 68 -7.33 -0.74 -8.09
C LEU A 68 -6.78 -0.61 -6.66
N ALA A 69 -7.23 -1.48 -5.75
CA ALA A 69 -6.71 -1.50 -4.39
C ALA A 69 -5.23 -1.89 -4.36
N ARG A 70 -4.78 -2.80 -5.23
CA ARG A 70 -3.37 -3.19 -5.38
C ARG A 70 -2.55 -2.02 -5.91
N GLN A 71 -2.94 -1.39 -7.01
CA GLN A 71 -2.27 -0.21 -7.57
C GLN A 71 -2.16 0.92 -6.53
N ARG A 72 -3.24 1.21 -5.79
CA ARG A 72 -3.22 2.19 -4.69
C ARG A 72 -2.28 1.79 -3.58
N SER A 73 -2.30 0.51 -3.17
CA SER A 73 -1.41 0.00 -2.11
C SER A 73 0.05 0.06 -2.56
N SER A 74 0.40 -0.48 -3.73
CA SER A 74 1.76 -0.43 -4.29
C SER A 74 2.26 1.00 -4.47
N HIS A 75 1.43 1.92 -4.95
CA HIS A 75 1.82 3.31 -5.10
C HIS A 75 1.99 4.01 -3.74
N THR A 76 1.11 3.72 -2.77
CA THR A 76 1.23 4.23 -1.40
C THR A 76 2.47 3.66 -0.73
N ILE A 77 2.78 2.37 -0.89
CA ILE A 77 3.99 1.72 -0.38
C ILE A 77 5.23 2.34 -1.00
N ASN A 78 5.27 2.55 -2.33
CA ASN A 78 6.40 3.19 -2.99
C ASN A 78 6.62 4.61 -2.47
N ILE A 79 5.55 5.38 -2.29
CA ILE A 79 5.62 6.71 -1.69
C ILE A 79 6.07 6.64 -0.23
N ARG A 80 5.55 5.68 0.56
CA ARG A 80 5.99 5.44 1.94
C ARG A 80 7.47 5.10 1.96
N ARG A 81 7.98 4.23 1.09
CA ARG A 81 9.41 3.91 0.97
C ARG A 81 10.24 5.15 0.62
N THR A 82 9.76 6.00 -0.30
CA THR A 82 10.44 7.25 -0.66
C THR A 82 10.46 8.26 0.49
N PHE A 83 9.36 8.47 1.21
CA PHE A 83 9.31 9.39 2.37
C PHE A 83 9.98 8.80 3.62
N GLN A 84 9.88 7.49 3.82
CA GLN A 84 10.64 6.77 4.84
C GLN A 84 12.12 6.86 4.56
N SER A 85 12.59 7.00 3.32
CA SER A 85 14.02 7.26 3.10
C SER A 85 14.48 8.54 3.81
N ASP A 86 13.62 9.54 4.01
CA ASP A 86 13.94 10.77 4.77
C ASP A 86 13.83 10.60 6.30
N GLU A 87 12.84 9.86 6.82
CA GLU A 87 12.72 9.55 8.26
C GLU A 87 13.68 8.43 8.72
N GLN A 88 13.87 7.39 7.91
CA GLN A 88 14.97 6.46 8.03
C GLN A 88 16.29 7.19 7.80
N ASN A 89 16.41 8.25 6.99
CA ASN A 89 17.63 9.08 7.02
C ASN A 89 17.78 9.82 8.37
N PHE A 90 16.71 10.10 9.09
CA PHE A 90 16.79 10.68 10.43
C PHE A 90 17.19 9.63 11.50
N HIS A 91 16.56 8.45 11.51
CA HIS A 91 16.90 7.34 12.42
C HIS A 91 18.21 6.64 12.02
N SER A 92 18.48 6.45 10.74
CA SER A 92 19.79 6.01 10.25
C SER A 92 20.84 7.12 10.36
N ARG A 93 20.53 8.38 10.61
CA ARG A 93 21.57 9.35 11.07
C ARG A 93 21.94 9.14 12.54
N ILE A 94 21.05 8.53 13.33
CA ILE A 94 21.32 8.11 14.72
C ILE A 94 22.09 6.78 14.72
N PHE A 95 21.86 5.91 13.73
CA PHE A 95 22.41 4.54 13.68
C PHE A 95 23.35 4.20 12.52
N LYS A 96 23.60 5.09 11.54
CA LYS A 96 24.72 4.94 10.60
C LYS A 96 25.96 5.33 11.38
N PRO A 97 26.90 4.41 11.63
CA PRO A 97 28.25 4.82 11.97
C PRO A 97 28.65 5.81 10.88
N ARG A 98 28.93 7.06 11.25
CA ARG A 98 29.65 7.95 10.34
C ARG A 98 31.03 7.36 10.24
N TYR A 99 31.21 6.42 9.31
CA TYR A 99 32.51 5.94 8.92
C TYR A 99 33.26 7.16 8.40
N ARG A 100 34.06 7.78 9.27
CA ARG A 100 35.21 8.53 8.80
C ARG A 100 36.12 7.47 8.24
N VAL A 101 35.89 7.12 6.97
CA VAL A 101 36.86 6.37 6.18
C VAL A 101 38.15 7.17 6.35
N PRO A 102 39.17 6.62 7.04
CA PRO A 102 40.47 7.25 7.05
C PRO A 102 40.80 7.55 5.59
N SER A 103 41.33 8.73 5.28
CA SER A 103 41.81 9.01 3.93
C SER A 103 42.88 7.98 3.61
N PHE A 104 42.49 6.86 3.02
CA PHE A 104 43.41 5.84 2.58
C PHE A 104 44.20 6.49 1.47
N GLU A 105 45.49 6.71 1.72
CA GLU A 105 46.43 6.95 0.64
C GLU A 105 46.19 5.85 -0.39
N LYS A 106 45.94 6.23 -1.65
CA LYS A 106 45.60 5.34 -2.77
C LYS A 106 46.73 4.34 -3.01
N THR A 107 46.84 3.37 -2.13
CA THR A 107 47.66 2.19 -2.31
C THR A 107 46.76 1.23 -3.06
N GLU A 108 47.10 0.97 -4.32
CA GLU A 108 46.45 -0.10 -5.08
C GLU A 108 46.68 -1.41 -4.31
N ILE A 109 45.61 -1.96 -3.74
CA ILE A 109 45.65 -3.28 -3.11
C ILE A 109 45.59 -4.31 -4.24
N ASN A 110 46.62 -5.15 -4.33
CA ASN A 110 46.64 -6.28 -5.27
C ASN A 110 45.84 -7.47 -4.69
N ILE A 111 45.23 -8.28 -5.54
CA ILE A 111 44.49 -9.50 -5.17
C ILE A 111 45.40 -10.44 -4.35
N ASP A 112 46.68 -10.56 -4.70
CA ASP A 112 47.63 -11.39 -3.96
C ASP A 112 47.80 -10.94 -2.51
N ASP A 113 47.78 -9.63 -2.24
CA ASP A 113 47.88 -9.09 -0.87
C ASP A 113 46.62 -9.44 -0.07
N ILE A 114 45.47 -9.46 -0.76
CA ILE A 114 44.20 -9.85 -0.16
C ILE A 114 44.23 -11.33 0.21
N VAL A 115 44.55 -12.21 -0.74
CA VAL A 115 44.61 -13.66 -0.51
C VAL A 115 45.58 -13.97 0.64
N ASN A 116 46.78 -13.39 0.61
CA ASN A 116 47.76 -13.59 1.68
C ASN A 116 47.25 -13.13 3.06
N ALA A 117 46.50 -12.03 3.15
CA ALA A 117 45.97 -11.57 4.43
C ALA A 117 44.93 -12.56 5.00
N PHE A 118 44.04 -13.09 4.16
CA PHE A 118 43.00 -14.04 4.55
C PHE A 118 43.56 -15.43 4.85
N GLU A 119 44.53 -15.93 4.09
CA GLU A 119 45.18 -17.24 4.34
C GLU A 119 46.00 -17.26 5.64
N ASN A 120 46.66 -16.14 5.96
CA ASN A 120 47.48 -16.03 7.16
C ASN A 120 46.69 -15.55 8.40
N ASN A 121 45.38 -15.31 8.28
CA ASN A 121 44.51 -14.77 9.33
C ASN A 121 45.05 -13.45 9.94
N ASP A 122 45.63 -12.57 9.11
CA ASP A 122 46.21 -11.30 9.56
C ASP A 122 45.12 -10.25 9.81
N LEU A 123 44.53 -10.27 11.01
CA LEU A 123 43.35 -9.46 11.37
C LEU A 123 43.47 -7.97 11.02
N PRO A 124 44.56 -7.23 11.34
CA PRO A 124 44.70 -5.83 10.93
C PRO A 124 44.68 -5.62 9.41
N SER A 125 45.28 -6.53 8.66
CA SER A 125 45.29 -6.46 7.19
C SER A 125 43.91 -6.79 6.62
N ILE A 126 43.24 -7.83 7.14
CA ILE A 126 41.86 -8.19 6.77
C ILE A 126 40.92 -7.02 7.03
N GLU A 127 40.98 -6.40 8.21
CA GLU A 127 40.14 -5.23 8.56
C GLU A 127 40.38 -4.08 7.57
N LYS A 128 41.65 -3.75 7.30
CA LYS A 128 42.03 -2.70 6.34
C LYS A 128 41.50 -2.99 4.94
N ILE A 129 41.63 -4.24 4.48
CA ILE A 129 41.17 -4.67 3.17
C ILE A 129 39.64 -4.61 3.07
N CYS A 130 38.93 -5.12 4.08
CA CYS A 130 37.47 -5.08 4.13
C CYS A 130 36.97 -3.63 4.05
N LEU A 131 37.56 -2.71 4.83
CA LEU A 131 37.23 -1.29 4.79
C LEU A 131 37.55 -0.66 3.42
N TYR A 132 38.68 -1.02 2.82
CA TYR A 132 39.06 -0.51 1.50
C TYR A 132 38.04 -0.96 0.43
N ILE A 133 37.72 -2.26 0.35
CA ILE A 133 36.79 -2.78 -0.65
C ILE A 133 35.40 -2.18 -0.45
N SER A 134 34.89 -2.18 0.78
CA SER A 134 33.55 -1.67 1.12
C SER A 134 33.40 -0.17 0.83
N SER A 135 34.50 0.59 0.94
CA SER A 135 34.51 2.02 0.60
C SER A 135 34.87 2.31 -0.86
N SER A 136 35.39 1.32 -1.59
CA SER A 136 35.76 1.48 -2.98
C SER A 136 34.52 1.43 -3.87
N GLN A 137 34.44 2.33 -4.84
CA GLN A 137 33.53 2.20 -5.97
C GLN A 137 34.17 1.40 -7.13
N ASN A 138 35.23 0.63 -6.84
CA ASN A 138 35.98 -0.06 -7.88
C ASN A 138 35.29 -1.38 -8.24
N VAL A 139 34.36 -1.26 -9.19
CA VAL A 139 33.60 -2.40 -9.74
C VAL A 139 34.50 -3.52 -10.26
N GLN A 140 35.69 -3.21 -10.77
CA GLN A 140 36.61 -4.25 -11.29
C GLN A 140 37.13 -5.14 -10.17
N ILE A 141 37.55 -4.56 -9.04
CA ILE A 141 38.01 -5.34 -7.87
C ILE A 141 36.88 -6.21 -7.34
N ILE A 142 35.68 -5.64 -7.17
CA ILE A 142 34.50 -6.38 -6.70
C ILE A 142 34.22 -7.57 -7.63
N ASN A 143 34.20 -7.36 -8.95
CA ASN A 143 33.95 -8.44 -9.90
C ASN A 143 35.04 -9.52 -9.85
N SER A 144 36.32 -9.13 -9.80
CA SER A 144 37.43 -10.09 -9.68
C SER A 144 37.37 -10.92 -8.40
N ILE A 145 36.88 -10.35 -7.30
CA ILE A 145 36.62 -11.06 -6.05
C ILE A 145 35.46 -12.04 -6.22
N THR A 146 34.33 -11.57 -6.74
CA THR A 146 33.10 -12.37 -6.82
C THR A 146 33.10 -13.42 -7.95
N GLU A 147 34.09 -13.39 -8.84
CA GLU A 147 34.32 -14.41 -9.89
C GLU A 147 35.33 -15.49 -9.46
N ASN A 148 35.91 -15.37 -8.26
CA ASN A 148 36.91 -16.30 -7.73
C ASN A 148 36.36 -17.07 -6.52
N ASP A 149 35.88 -18.29 -6.77
CA ASP A 149 35.27 -19.15 -5.74
C ASP A 149 36.22 -19.46 -4.58
N ASP A 150 37.50 -19.76 -4.86
CA ASP A 150 38.50 -20.03 -3.81
C ASP A 150 38.63 -18.82 -2.86
N PHE A 151 38.52 -17.61 -3.40
CA PHE A 151 38.61 -16.40 -2.61
C PHE A 151 37.33 -16.12 -1.81
N LEU A 152 36.16 -16.43 -2.35
CA LEU A 152 34.90 -16.39 -1.61
C LEU A 152 34.88 -17.38 -0.43
N ASP A 153 35.49 -18.56 -0.60
CA ASP A 153 35.64 -19.55 0.47
C ASP A 153 36.56 -19.05 1.60
N LEU A 154 37.64 -18.35 1.25
CA LEU A 154 38.53 -17.68 2.22
C LEU A 154 37.80 -16.59 3.01
N ILE A 155 37.01 -15.75 2.33
CA ILE A 155 36.20 -14.72 2.99
C ILE A 155 35.18 -15.37 3.93
N SER A 156 34.50 -16.43 3.50
CA SER A 156 33.51 -17.14 4.32
C SER A 156 34.13 -17.71 5.60
N SER A 157 35.30 -18.35 5.44
CA SER A 157 36.05 -18.93 6.55
C SER A 157 36.53 -17.89 7.56
N ALA A 158 36.72 -16.64 7.11
CA ALA A 158 37.22 -15.56 7.95
C ALA A 158 36.35 -15.26 9.16
N ALA A 159 35.02 -15.42 9.03
CA ALA A 159 34.07 -15.17 10.11
C ALA A 159 34.40 -15.95 11.41
N SER A 160 35.04 -17.12 11.29
CA SER A 160 35.32 -18.02 12.42
C SER A 160 36.39 -17.50 13.39
N TYR A 161 37.21 -16.53 12.98
CA TYR A 161 38.33 -16.02 13.79
C TYR A 161 38.27 -14.51 14.05
N LEU A 162 37.19 -13.83 13.65
CA LEU A 162 36.97 -12.41 13.95
C LEU A 162 36.51 -12.26 15.41
N ASN A 163 37.39 -11.73 16.25
CA ASN A 163 37.15 -11.63 17.70
C ASN A 163 37.07 -10.19 18.22
N SER A 164 37.11 -9.19 17.34
CA SER A 164 37.02 -7.79 17.73
C SER A 164 35.83 -7.09 17.05
N PRO A 165 35.17 -6.13 17.73
CA PRO A 165 34.09 -5.35 17.13
C PRO A 165 34.47 -4.70 15.79
N GLY A 166 35.65 -4.08 15.70
CA GLY A 166 36.10 -3.38 14.50
C GLY A 166 36.32 -4.32 13.32
N SER A 167 37.01 -5.45 13.54
CA SER A 167 37.23 -6.46 12.51
C SER A 167 35.93 -7.10 12.03
N LEU A 168 34.97 -7.35 12.93
CA LEU A 168 33.67 -7.91 12.59
C LEU A 168 32.82 -6.91 11.80
N GLU A 169 32.77 -5.64 12.22
CA GLU A 169 32.04 -4.58 11.52
C GLU A 169 32.60 -4.34 10.09
N ALA A 170 33.92 -4.33 9.95
CA ALA A 170 34.58 -4.22 8.65
C ALA A 170 34.23 -5.41 7.74
N TYR A 171 34.31 -6.63 8.28
CA TYR A 171 33.95 -7.85 7.55
C TYR A 171 32.49 -7.86 7.09
N LEU A 172 31.54 -7.53 7.97
CA LEU A 172 30.12 -7.50 7.62
C LEU A 172 29.81 -6.42 6.58
N SER A 173 30.55 -5.31 6.60
CA SER A 173 30.46 -4.30 5.54
C SER A 173 30.92 -4.85 4.19
N LEU A 174 31.99 -5.65 4.17
CA LEU A 174 32.45 -6.34 2.97
C LEU A 174 31.37 -7.30 2.45
N ILE A 175 30.78 -8.12 3.33
CA ILE A 175 29.70 -9.05 2.95
C ILE A 175 28.53 -8.30 2.31
N ILE A 176 28.10 -7.17 2.87
CA ILE A 176 27.04 -6.34 2.30
C ILE A 176 27.43 -5.88 0.89
N THR A 177 28.64 -5.33 0.70
CA THR A 177 29.11 -4.85 -0.61
C THR A 177 29.17 -5.97 -1.64
N LEU A 178 29.66 -7.15 -1.26
CA LEU A 178 29.74 -8.29 -2.18
C LEU A 178 28.37 -8.90 -2.48
N SER A 179 27.41 -8.81 -1.54
CA SER A 179 26.08 -9.39 -1.69
C SER A 179 25.21 -8.78 -2.80
N GLU A 180 25.63 -7.63 -3.33
CA GLU A 180 25.05 -7.01 -4.52
C GLU A 180 25.30 -7.84 -5.80
N ARG A 181 26.19 -8.84 -5.74
CA ARG A 181 26.50 -9.77 -6.82
C ARG A 181 25.91 -11.15 -6.56
N GLU A 182 25.24 -11.70 -7.56
CA GLU A 182 24.63 -13.04 -7.48
C GLU A 182 25.65 -14.16 -7.22
N SER A 183 26.87 -14.03 -7.74
CA SER A 183 27.93 -15.04 -7.53
C SER A 183 28.43 -15.12 -6.09
N ALA A 184 28.14 -14.15 -5.23
CA ALA A 184 28.51 -14.17 -3.81
C ALA A 184 27.56 -15.00 -2.92
N SER A 185 26.56 -15.68 -3.50
CA SER A 185 25.47 -16.35 -2.78
C SER A 185 25.95 -17.40 -1.77
N ASN A 186 26.88 -18.29 -2.15
CA ASN A 186 27.37 -19.34 -1.24
C ASN A 186 28.09 -18.72 -0.03
N MET A 187 28.93 -17.73 -0.27
CA MET A 187 29.67 -17.01 0.77
C MET A 187 28.75 -16.37 1.80
N ILE A 188 27.63 -15.77 1.36
CA ILE A 188 26.65 -15.17 2.28
C ILE A 188 26.09 -16.24 3.21
N THR A 189 25.71 -17.41 2.68
CA THR A 189 25.09 -18.47 3.49
C THR A 189 26.06 -18.99 4.55
N ASP A 190 27.30 -19.26 4.17
CA ASP A 190 28.33 -19.76 5.07
C ASP A 190 28.69 -18.73 6.16
N ALA A 191 28.83 -17.46 5.76
CA ALA A 191 29.04 -16.37 6.71
C ALA A 191 27.87 -16.25 7.70
N LEU A 192 26.62 -16.33 7.23
CA LEU A 192 25.43 -16.22 8.07
C LEU A 192 25.38 -17.28 9.18
N PHE A 193 25.75 -18.53 8.87
CA PHE A 193 25.80 -19.59 9.88
C PHE A 193 26.79 -19.28 11.01
N ILE A 194 27.95 -18.75 10.67
CA ILE A 194 28.99 -18.44 11.66
C ILE A 194 28.62 -17.19 12.45
N ILE A 195 28.17 -16.12 11.79
CA ILE A 195 27.95 -14.84 12.49
C ILE A 195 26.71 -14.85 13.39
N ARG A 196 25.80 -15.81 13.18
CA ARG A 196 24.65 -16.06 14.05
C ARG A 196 25.06 -16.20 15.52
N ASP A 197 26.17 -16.89 15.77
CA ASP A 197 26.69 -17.13 17.12
C ASP A 197 27.17 -15.83 17.82
N TYR A 198 27.52 -14.80 17.05
CA TYR A 198 27.93 -13.50 17.58
C TYR A 198 26.76 -12.60 18.00
N LEU A 199 25.50 -12.97 17.75
CA LEU A 199 24.34 -12.12 18.09
C LEU A 199 24.32 -11.71 19.57
N ASN A 200 24.71 -12.62 20.47
CA ASN A 200 24.73 -12.32 21.90
C ASN A 200 25.98 -11.56 22.35
N GLU A 201 27.10 -11.71 21.65
CA GLU A 201 28.38 -11.07 21.99
C GLU A 201 28.47 -9.65 21.43
N PHE A 202 28.05 -9.46 20.18
CA PHE A 202 28.10 -8.18 19.46
C PHE A 202 26.71 -7.79 18.89
N PRO A 203 25.65 -7.73 19.71
CA PRO A 203 24.26 -7.59 19.25
C PRO A 203 24.03 -6.37 18.36
N GLN A 204 24.60 -5.23 18.73
CA GLN A 204 24.44 -3.99 17.95
C GLN A 204 24.98 -4.15 16.52
N ILE A 205 26.14 -4.79 16.36
CA ILE A 205 26.82 -4.97 15.08
C ILE A 205 26.04 -5.99 14.22
N ILE A 206 25.69 -7.14 14.81
CA ILE A 206 24.97 -8.21 14.10
C ILE A 206 23.56 -7.75 13.68
N LEU A 207 22.79 -7.12 14.57
CA LEU A 207 21.46 -6.64 14.22
C LEU A 207 21.50 -5.52 13.15
N THR A 208 22.52 -4.65 13.20
CA THR A 208 22.73 -3.64 12.16
C THR A 208 23.02 -4.29 10.80
N PHE A 209 23.83 -5.35 10.78
CA PHE A 209 24.06 -6.14 9.57
C PHE A 209 22.75 -6.79 9.07
N TYR A 210 21.94 -7.38 9.96
CA TYR A 210 20.63 -7.97 9.60
C TYR A 210 19.60 -6.95 9.10
N VAL A 211 19.70 -5.67 9.48
CA VAL A 211 18.90 -4.59 8.88
C VAL A 211 19.34 -4.32 7.43
N ASN A 212 20.65 -4.34 7.16
CA ASN A 212 21.18 -3.90 5.88
C ASN A 212 21.20 -5.00 4.81
N LEU A 213 21.48 -6.25 5.18
CA LEU A 213 21.63 -7.35 4.22
C LEU A 213 20.39 -7.55 3.33
N PRO A 214 19.14 -7.57 3.86
CA PRO A 214 17.95 -7.73 3.01
C PRO A 214 17.75 -6.60 1.99
N ASN A 215 18.25 -5.40 2.30
CA ASN A 215 18.15 -4.24 1.41
C ASN A 215 19.19 -4.30 0.28
N SER A 216 20.31 -4.97 0.49
CA SER A 216 21.38 -5.12 -0.49
C SER A 216 21.24 -6.39 -1.34
N SER A 217 20.63 -7.45 -0.79
CA SER A 217 20.56 -8.75 -1.45
C SER A 217 19.28 -9.51 -1.09
N VAL A 218 18.47 -9.80 -2.10
CA VAL A 218 17.30 -10.69 -1.98
C VAL A 218 17.75 -12.09 -1.55
N PHE A 219 18.83 -12.60 -2.14
CA PHE A 219 19.42 -13.87 -1.74
C PHE A 219 19.84 -13.81 -0.26
N GLY A 220 20.49 -12.72 0.17
CA GLY A 220 20.87 -12.53 1.57
C GLY A 220 19.68 -12.57 2.54
N ARG A 221 18.55 -11.92 2.18
CA ARG A 221 17.30 -12.05 2.93
C ARG A 221 16.83 -13.51 3.01
N ASP A 222 16.77 -14.20 1.89
CA ASP A 222 16.26 -15.57 1.83
C ASP A 222 17.17 -16.54 2.57
N ALA A 223 18.48 -16.32 2.54
CA ALA A 223 19.45 -17.05 3.34
C ALA A 223 19.23 -16.79 4.85
N MET A 224 18.91 -15.57 5.28
CA MET A 224 18.54 -15.30 6.68
C MET A 224 17.28 -16.07 7.10
N ILE A 225 16.27 -16.16 6.23
CA ILE A 225 15.06 -16.96 6.48
C ILE A 225 15.44 -18.44 6.63
N CYS A 226 16.26 -18.99 5.73
CA CYS A 226 16.62 -20.40 5.70
C CYS A 226 17.57 -20.84 6.82
N THR A 227 18.37 -19.92 7.36
CA THR A 227 19.37 -20.21 8.41
C THR A 227 18.80 -20.14 9.83
N GLY A 228 17.52 -19.78 9.99
CA GLY A 228 16.84 -19.70 11.29
C GLY A 228 17.15 -18.41 12.08
N ILE A 229 17.65 -17.37 11.40
CA ILE A 229 17.98 -16.08 12.03
C ILE A 229 16.72 -15.35 12.51
N ILE A 230 15.60 -15.54 11.83
CA ILE A 230 14.31 -14.93 12.22
C ILE A 230 13.90 -15.38 13.63
N GLU A 231 14.03 -16.67 13.91
CA GLU A 231 13.75 -17.27 15.22
C GLU A 231 14.65 -16.70 16.31
N ASP A 232 15.93 -16.49 16.00
CA ASP A 232 16.84 -15.86 16.96
C ASP A 232 16.44 -14.41 17.24
N ILE A 233 16.02 -13.67 16.22
CA ILE A 233 15.57 -12.29 16.42
C ILE A 233 14.29 -12.26 17.27
N PHE A 234 13.35 -13.20 17.06
CA PHE A 234 12.18 -13.33 17.93
C PHE A 234 12.57 -13.62 19.38
N LEU A 235 13.46 -14.58 19.60
CA LEU A 235 13.96 -14.92 20.93
C LEU A 235 14.65 -13.71 21.58
N PHE A 236 15.51 -13.03 20.83
CA PHE A 236 16.25 -11.85 21.27
C PHE A 236 15.30 -10.71 21.68
N CYS A 237 14.25 -10.43 20.90
CA CYS A 237 13.23 -9.43 21.24
C CYS A 237 12.52 -9.71 22.57
N HIS A 238 12.31 -10.98 22.92
CA HIS A 238 11.63 -11.38 24.15
C HIS A 238 12.56 -11.44 25.37
N GLU A 239 13.80 -11.87 25.19
CA GLU A 239 14.73 -12.10 26.30
C GLU A 239 15.58 -10.87 26.65
N ASN A 240 15.88 -10.02 25.67
CA ASN A 240 16.74 -8.87 25.87
C ASN A 240 16.02 -7.74 26.61
N LYS A 241 16.73 -7.07 27.52
CA LYS A 241 16.21 -5.98 28.36
C LYS A 241 16.62 -4.59 27.90
N ASP A 242 17.60 -4.49 26.99
CA ASP A 242 18.02 -3.21 26.45
C ASP A 242 16.99 -2.74 25.40
N PRO A 243 16.28 -1.63 25.66
CA PRO A 243 15.26 -1.14 24.74
C PRO A 243 15.83 -0.80 23.36
N ASN A 244 17.06 -0.30 23.26
CA ASN A 244 17.64 0.08 21.97
C ASN A 244 17.92 -1.16 21.11
N LEU A 245 18.43 -2.22 21.73
CA LEU A 245 18.70 -3.48 21.03
C LEU A 245 17.41 -4.20 20.64
N VAL A 246 16.38 -4.18 21.50
CA VAL A 246 15.06 -4.76 21.16
C VAL A 246 14.42 -4.01 19.99
N ALA A 247 14.52 -2.67 19.95
CA ALA A 247 14.03 -1.88 18.82
C ALA A 247 14.82 -2.17 17.53
N LEU A 248 16.14 -2.32 17.62
CA LEU A 248 16.98 -2.67 16.48
C LEU A 248 16.66 -4.08 15.96
N ALA A 249 16.44 -5.05 16.85
CA ALA A 249 16.02 -6.40 16.51
C ALA A 249 14.67 -6.41 15.77
N ALA A 250 13.68 -5.66 16.27
CA ALA A 250 12.40 -5.48 15.58
C ALA A 250 12.57 -4.81 14.19
N ASN A 251 13.51 -3.87 14.05
CA ASN A 251 13.82 -3.27 12.75
C ASN A 251 14.49 -4.27 11.78
N SER A 252 15.33 -5.19 12.27
CA SER A 252 15.88 -6.27 11.45
C SER A 252 14.75 -7.14 10.88
N LEU A 253 13.74 -7.50 11.68
CA LEU A 253 12.56 -8.23 11.19
C LEU A 253 11.79 -7.44 10.13
N HIS A 254 11.52 -6.16 10.38
CA HIS A 254 10.88 -5.30 9.38
C HIS A 254 11.67 -5.27 8.07
N SER A 255 12.99 -5.16 8.13
CA SER A 255 13.85 -5.12 6.93
C SER A 255 13.75 -6.40 6.09
N ILE A 256 13.57 -7.56 6.72
CA ILE A 256 13.34 -8.84 6.02
C ILE A 256 12.04 -8.79 5.20
N PHE A 257 10.96 -8.23 5.75
CA PHE A 257 9.65 -8.20 5.09
C PHE A 257 9.46 -6.99 4.17
N CYS A 258 10.27 -5.94 4.28
CA CYS A 258 10.13 -4.70 3.49
C CYS A 258 10.81 -4.76 2.11
N CYS A 259 11.48 -5.85 1.76
CA CYS A 259 12.18 -6.01 0.49
C CYS A 259 11.28 -5.82 -0.76
N ASN A 260 11.91 -5.55 -1.91
CA ASN A 260 11.20 -5.36 -3.18
C ASN A 260 10.57 -6.65 -3.71
N GLU A 261 11.20 -7.78 -3.46
CA GLU A 261 10.69 -9.09 -3.85
C GLU A 261 9.80 -9.69 -2.76
N ILE A 262 8.74 -10.37 -3.17
CA ILE A 262 7.74 -10.94 -2.27
C ILE A 262 8.32 -12.17 -1.58
N VAL A 263 8.16 -12.29 -0.26
CA VAL A 263 8.48 -13.52 0.47
C VAL A 263 7.32 -14.49 0.29
N ALA A 264 7.62 -15.77 0.01
CA ALA A 264 6.59 -16.77 -0.20
C ALA A 264 5.62 -16.84 1.00
N ASN A 265 4.31 -16.83 0.73
CA ASN A 265 3.27 -16.76 1.75
C ASN A 265 3.33 -17.91 2.76
N GLU A 266 3.76 -19.09 2.31
CA GLU A 266 3.93 -20.27 3.16
C GLU A 266 4.96 -20.01 4.26
N ILE A 267 6.05 -19.31 3.91
CA ILE A 267 7.10 -18.91 4.84
C ILE A 267 6.57 -17.85 5.81
N ILE A 268 5.90 -16.81 5.29
CA ILE A 268 5.33 -15.76 6.14
C ILE A 268 4.35 -16.37 7.17
N ARG A 269 3.49 -17.31 6.75
CA ARG A 269 2.54 -18.00 7.64
C ARG A 269 3.21 -18.71 8.81
N MET A 270 4.44 -19.22 8.64
CA MET A 270 5.17 -19.87 9.74
C MET A 270 5.53 -18.91 10.86
N TYR A 271 5.72 -17.63 10.55
CA TYR A 271 6.18 -16.61 11.50
C TYR A 271 5.10 -15.59 11.87
N PHE A 272 3.97 -15.56 11.16
CA PHE A 272 3.00 -14.47 11.26
C PHE A 272 2.47 -14.28 12.69
N GLN A 273 2.16 -15.37 13.39
CA GLN A 273 1.71 -15.32 14.79
C GLN A 273 2.80 -14.73 15.71
N ASN A 274 4.07 -15.12 15.52
CA ASN A 274 5.19 -14.57 16.29
C ASN A 274 5.34 -13.06 16.07
N VAL A 275 5.19 -12.58 14.82
CA VAL A 275 5.20 -11.13 14.53
C VAL A 275 4.08 -10.40 15.26
N ILE A 276 2.85 -10.95 15.26
CA ILE A 276 1.72 -10.37 15.99
C ILE A 276 1.99 -10.33 17.50
N ASP A 277 2.58 -11.40 18.06
CA ASP A 277 2.88 -11.48 19.49
C ASP A 277 3.89 -10.42 19.94
N LEU A 278 4.80 -9.98 19.05
CA LEU A 278 5.71 -8.86 19.32
C LEU A 278 5.00 -7.50 19.50
N LEU A 279 3.73 -7.34 19.12
CA LEU A 279 2.96 -6.12 19.44
C LEU A 279 2.77 -5.92 20.95
N LYS A 280 2.98 -6.98 21.76
CA LYS A 280 2.89 -6.94 23.22
C LYS A 280 4.18 -6.45 23.89
N LEU A 281 5.23 -6.14 23.13
CA LEU A 281 6.48 -5.63 23.67
C LEU A 281 6.25 -4.29 24.41
N PRO A 282 6.93 -4.05 25.54
CA PRO A 282 6.79 -2.80 26.28
C PRO A 282 7.48 -1.62 25.59
N ASN A 283 8.38 -1.88 24.64
CA ASN A 283 9.14 -0.87 23.94
C ASN A 283 8.36 -0.33 22.73
N ILE A 284 7.99 0.96 22.78
CA ILE A 284 7.22 1.64 21.73
C ILE A 284 7.95 1.67 20.38
N ASP A 285 9.27 1.88 20.37
CA ASP A 285 10.05 1.92 19.13
C ASP A 285 10.16 0.53 18.49
N ALA A 286 10.24 -0.54 19.29
CA ALA A 286 10.17 -1.91 18.79
C ALA A 286 8.78 -2.21 18.19
N VAL A 287 7.71 -1.85 18.93
CA VAL A 287 6.33 -1.99 18.46
C VAL A 287 6.09 -1.24 17.15
N TYR A 288 6.66 -0.05 17.01
CA TYR A 288 6.62 0.71 15.75
C TYR A 288 7.14 -0.13 14.58
N PHE A 289 8.33 -0.73 14.68
CA PHE A 289 8.88 -1.56 13.61
C PHE A 289 8.09 -2.86 13.38
N VAL A 290 7.54 -3.47 14.44
CA VAL A 290 6.64 -4.63 14.29
C VAL A 290 5.40 -4.25 13.49
N MET A 291 4.81 -3.08 13.74
CA MET A 291 3.67 -2.60 12.95
C MET A 291 4.04 -2.38 11.48
N LEU A 292 5.24 -1.86 11.20
CA LEU A 292 5.72 -1.73 9.83
C LEU A 292 5.88 -3.08 9.13
N ALA A 293 6.48 -4.06 9.82
CA ALA A 293 6.57 -5.43 9.32
C ALA A 293 5.19 -6.01 8.98
N LEU A 294 4.19 -5.84 9.86
CA LEU A 294 2.82 -6.28 9.59
C LEU A 294 2.20 -5.54 8.39
N ILE A 295 2.44 -4.23 8.25
CA ILE A 295 1.99 -3.44 7.11
C ILE A 295 2.57 -4.00 5.81
N ASP A 296 3.86 -4.33 5.77
CA ASP A 296 4.51 -4.86 4.57
C ASP A 296 4.01 -6.27 4.25
N ILE A 297 3.83 -7.13 5.26
CA ILE A 297 3.26 -8.49 5.08
C ILE A 297 1.87 -8.43 4.45
N ILE A 298 0.94 -7.66 5.01
CA ILE A 298 -0.44 -7.61 4.48
C ILE A 298 -0.56 -6.84 3.16
N SER A 299 0.45 -6.01 2.85
CA SER A 299 0.55 -5.34 1.56
C SER A 299 0.96 -6.30 0.44
N GLN A 300 1.75 -7.33 0.77
CA GLN A 300 2.11 -8.40 -0.16
C GLN A 300 0.94 -9.36 -0.39
N ASP A 301 0.25 -9.76 0.68
CA ASP A 301 -0.95 -10.59 0.58
C ASP A 301 -2.04 -10.22 1.59
N LYS A 302 -3.23 -9.91 1.08
CA LYS A 302 -4.41 -9.56 1.86
C LYS A 302 -5.02 -10.75 2.61
N SER A 303 -4.65 -11.98 2.28
CA SER A 303 -5.18 -13.19 2.94
C SER A 303 -4.88 -13.22 4.45
N PHE A 304 -3.90 -12.45 4.93
CA PHE A 304 -3.54 -12.30 6.34
C PHE A 304 -4.48 -11.36 7.13
N ILE A 305 -5.32 -10.56 6.47
CA ILE A 305 -6.18 -9.57 7.13
C ILE A 305 -7.17 -10.24 8.09
N GLU A 306 -7.76 -11.37 7.70
CA GLU A 306 -8.71 -12.09 8.56
C GLU A 306 -8.03 -12.57 9.86
N GLU A 307 -6.79 -13.02 9.77
CA GLU A 307 -6.00 -13.48 10.90
C GLU A 307 -5.68 -12.33 11.88
N LEU A 308 -5.35 -11.12 11.38
CA LEU A 308 -5.22 -9.92 12.22
C LEU A 308 -6.51 -9.59 12.98
N TYR A 309 -7.67 -9.75 12.34
CA TYR A 309 -8.94 -9.55 13.02
C TYR A 309 -9.22 -10.60 14.09
N ASN A 310 -8.87 -11.86 13.83
CA ASN A 310 -9.03 -12.96 14.77
C ASN A 310 -8.11 -12.82 15.99
N GLN A 311 -6.93 -12.24 15.81
CA GLN A 311 -5.98 -11.92 16.87
C GLN A 311 -6.24 -10.57 17.55
N ASN A 312 -7.38 -9.93 17.30
CA ASN A 312 -7.77 -8.65 17.90
C ASN A 312 -6.81 -7.48 17.66
N VAL A 313 -6.04 -7.51 16.57
CA VAL A 313 -5.09 -6.42 16.24
C VAL A 313 -5.80 -5.08 16.04
N HIS A 314 -7.05 -5.09 15.56
CA HIS A 314 -7.90 -3.89 15.47
C HIS A 314 -8.20 -3.22 16.82
N ILE A 315 -8.17 -3.96 17.94
CA ILE A 315 -8.31 -3.40 19.29
C ILE A 315 -6.99 -2.73 19.70
N PHE A 316 -5.86 -3.41 19.44
CA PHE A 316 -4.54 -2.86 19.67
C PHE A 316 -4.33 -1.54 18.89
N VAL A 317 -4.66 -1.51 17.60
CA VAL A 317 -4.57 -0.31 16.75
C VAL A 317 -5.39 0.85 17.31
N SER A 318 -6.57 0.58 17.89
CA SER A 318 -7.39 1.62 18.54
C SER A 318 -6.70 2.26 19.73
N GLN A 319 -5.90 1.49 20.48
CA GLN A 319 -5.14 2.00 21.62
C GLN A 319 -3.86 2.68 21.14
N ALA A 320 -3.15 2.08 20.19
CA ALA A 320 -1.89 2.57 19.65
C ALA A 320 -2.03 3.93 18.95
N VAL A 321 -3.18 4.21 18.31
CA VAL A 321 -3.39 5.49 17.60
C VAL A 321 -3.30 6.72 18.52
N GLU A 322 -3.54 6.56 19.82
CA GLU A 322 -3.43 7.64 20.81
C GLU A 322 -1.98 7.96 21.20
N ASN A 323 -1.03 7.08 20.89
CA ASN A 323 0.40 7.30 21.10
C ASN A 323 1.00 7.98 19.87
N GLU A 324 1.56 9.18 20.04
CA GLU A 324 2.11 10.01 18.95
C GLU A 324 3.08 9.25 18.02
N LYS A 325 3.96 8.40 18.59
CA LYS A 325 4.91 7.61 17.78
C LYS A 325 4.22 6.50 16.98
N LEU A 326 3.10 5.96 17.48
CA LEU A 326 2.38 4.86 16.86
C LEU A 326 1.18 5.33 16.04
N THR A 327 0.82 6.63 16.06
CA THR A 327 -0.34 7.13 15.34
C THR A 327 -0.24 6.87 13.84
N TRP A 328 0.89 7.21 13.21
CA TRP A 328 1.07 6.97 11.77
C TRP A 328 1.03 5.48 11.38
N PRO A 329 1.83 4.56 11.98
CA PRO A 329 1.74 3.15 11.63
C PRO A 329 0.36 2.55 11.98
N SER A 330 -0.34 3.07 12.99
CA SER A 330 -1.73 2.67 13.29
C SER A 330 -2.68 2.99 12.13
N ILE A 331 -2.54 4.18 11.53
CA ILE A 331 -3.37 4.58 10.38
C ILE A 331 -3.04 3.71 9.16
N CYS A 332 -1.75 3.48 8.89
CA CYS A 332 -1.31 2.62 7.79
C CYS A 332 -1.79 1.18 7.93
N LEU A 333 -1.66 0.60 9.12
CA LEU A 333 -2.12 -0.76 9.43
C LEU A 333 -3.64 -0.84 9.34
N ALA A 334 -4.37 0.11 9.93
CA ALA A 334 -5.83 0.18 9.81
C ALA A 334 -6.29 0.28 8.35
N GLY A 335 -5.63 1.14 7.55
CA GLY A 335 -5.99 1.36 6.15
C GLY A 335 -5.84 0.10 5.31
N ASN A 336 -4.79 -0.67 5.56
CA ASN A 336 -4.59 -1.98 4.93
C ASN A 336 -5.59 -3.02 5.45
N MET A 337 -5.86 -3.07 6.76
CA MET A 337 -6.89 -3.95 7.34
C MET A 337 -8.31 -3.64 6.83
N ALA A 338 -8.58 -2.39 6.43
CA ALA A 338 -9.85 -1.98 5.83
C ALA A 338 -10.03 -2.46 4.39
N ASN A 339 -9.04 -3.14 3.80
CA ASN A 339 -9.16 -3.84 2.52
C ASN A 339 -9.83 -5.20 2.70
N CYS A 340 -11.03 -5.18 3.28
CA CYS A 340 -11.73 -6.36 3.74
C CYS A 340 -13.23 -6.26 3.42
N GLU A 341 -13.96 -7.33 3.73
CA GLU A 341 -15.41 -7.33 3.64
C GLU A 341 -16.05 -6.49 4.77
N TYR A 342 -17.35 -6.24 4.63
CA TYR A 342 -18.18 -5.50 5.59
C TYR A 342 -17.94 -5.87 7.06
N SER A 343 -17.81 -7.17 7.36
CA SER A 343 -17.61 -7.67 8.73
C SER A 343 -16.31 -7.18 9.38
N GLY A 344 -15.24 -6.98 8.59
CA GLY A 344 -13.99 -6.40 9.07
C GLY A 344 -14.12 -4.91 9.37
N ILE A 345 -14.85 -4.16 8.53
CA ILE A 345 -15.14 -2.74 8.79
C ILE A 345 -15.97 -2.56 10.06
N VAL A 346 -16.94 -3.45 10.32
CA VAL A 346 -17.69 -3.47 11.59
C VAL A 346 -16.74 -3.61 12.78
N LYS A 347 -15.74 -4.49 12.70
CA LYS A 347 -14.73 -4.67 13.77
C LYS A 347 -13.90 -3.39 13.97
N LEU A 348 -13.39 -2.76 12.90
CA LEU A 348 -12.65 -1.49 12.97
C LEU A 348 -13.49 -0.33 13.54
N TYR A 349 -14.76 -0.27 13.17
CA TYR A 349 -15.68 0.74 13.69
C TYR A 349 -15.95 0.53 15.18
N ASN A 350 -16.30 -0.70 15.57
CA ASN A 350 -16.66 -1.03 16.96
C ASN A 350 -15.48 -0.93 17.93
N SER A 351 -14.23 -1.14 17.46
CA SER A 351 -13.06 -0.87 18.29
C SER A 351 -12.75 0.62 18.42
N GLY A 352 -13.41 1.50 17.65
CA GLY A 352 -13.23 2.95 17.69
C GLY A 352 -12.09 3.47 16.80
N VAL A 353 -11.39 2.61 16.05
CA VAL A 353 -10.26 3.01 15.19
C VAL A 353 -10.68 4.09 14.19
N ILE A 354 -11.76 3.84 13.45
CA ILE A 354 -12.24 4.75 12.40
C ILE A 354 -12.65 6.10 13.01
N THR A 355 -13.33 6.08 14.16
CA THR A 355 -13.77 7.30 14.86
C THR A 355 -12.60 8.12 15.38
N LYS A 356 -11.58 7.48 15.96
CA LYS A 356 -10.39 8.20 16.43
C LYS A 356 -9.62 8.82 15.27
N ILE A 357 -9.43 8.08 14.18
CA ILE A 357 -8.69 8.57 13.01
C ILE A 357 -9.43 9.71 12.30
N SER A 358 -10.76 9.67 12.19
CA SER A 358 -11.53 10.76 11.57
C SER A 358 -11.53 12.07 12.37
N GLN A 359 -11.17 12.00 13.65
CA GLN A 359 -11.01 13.15 14.54
C GLN A 359 -9.60 13.75 14.52
N LEU A 360 -8.61 13.03 13.98
CA LEU A 360 -7.24 13.53 13.89
C LEU A 360 -7.15 14.76 12.96
N PRO A 361 -6.17 15.66 13.19
CA PRO A 361 -5.91 16.76 12.28
C PRO A 361 -5.52 16.24 10.88
N LEU A 362 -6.25 16.68 9.85
CA LEU A 362 -6.10 16.19 8.47
C LEU A 362 -4.73 16.50 7.83
N ASN A 363 -3.93 17.39 8.42
CA ASN A 363 -2.62 17.79 7.93
C ASN A 363 -1.46 16.95 8.50
N LEU A 364 -1.67 16.21 9.60
CA LEU A 364 -0.60 15.49 10.29
C LEU A 364 -0.34 14.09 9.74
N PHE A 365 -1.34 13.45 9.13
CA PHE A 365 -1.30 12.01 8.87
C PHE A 365 -1.45 11.62 7.39
N ASN A 366 -0.96 12.51 6.52
CA ASN A 366 -0.80 12.33 5.08
C ASN A 366 -2.06 11.81 4.36
N GLY A 367 -1.89 11.29 3.13
CA GLY A 367 -2.95 10.62 2.37
C GLY A 367 -3.45 9.30 2.98
N ASP A 368 -2.72 8.72 3.94
CA ASP A 368 -3.01 7.41 4.52
C ASP A 368 -4.36 7.36 5.27
N ALA A 369 -4.73 8.45 5.95
CA ALA A 369 -6.04 8.55 6.59
C ALA A 369 -7.18 8.52 5.56
N PHE A 370 -7.03 9.22 4.43
CA PHE A 370 -8.01 9.20 3.35
C PHE A 370 -8.04 7.86 2.62
N PHE A 371 -6.89 7.18 2.51
CA PHE A 371 -6.82 5.82 2.02
C PHE A 371 -7.69 4.87 2.87
N LEU A 372 -7.52 4.89 4.20
CA LEU A 372 -8.37 4.15 5.15
C LEU A 372 -9.85 4.49 4.97
N LEU A 373 -10.21 5.77 5.00
CA LEU A 373 -11.61 6.21 4.95
C LEU A 373 -12.27 5.83 3.62
N SER A 374 -11.54 5.86 2.51
CA SER A 374 -12.02 5.41 1.20
C SER A 374 -12.33 3.91 1.21
N ASN A 375 -11.43 3.10 1.76
CA ASN A 375 -11.64 1.65 1.83
C ASN A 375 -12.86 1.31 2.71
N CYS A 376 -13.02 2.02 3.84
CA CYS A 376 -14.19 1.85 4.69
C CYS A 376 -15.50 2.29 4.00
N ALA A 377 -15.47 3.42 3.29
CA ALA A 377 -16.62 3.93 2.54
C ALA A 377 -17.04 2.99 1.40
N GLU A 378 -16.08 2.38 0.71
CA GLU A 378 -16.36 1.43 -0.37
C GLU A 378 -16.96 0.11 0.16
N ALA A 379 -16.48 -0.39 1.30
CA ALA A 379 -16.93 -1.65 1.87
C ALA A 379 -18.21 -1.54 2.72
N ALA A 380 -18.42 -0.44 3.45
CA ALA A 380 -19.51 -0.29 4.42
C ALA A 380 -19.92 1.18 4.64
N ILE A 381 -20.33 1.88 3.57
CA ILE A 381 -20.67 3.31 3.61
C ILE A 381 -21.67 3.66 4.73
N GLU A 382 -22.68 2.81 4.96
CA GLU A 382 -23.74 3.04 5.94
C GLU A 382 -23.24 3.11 7.39
N ILE A 383 -22.11 2.45 7.70
CA ILE A 383 -21.51 2.45 9.04
C ILE A 383 -20.71 3.73 9.24
N VAL A 384 -19.90 4.10 8.26
CA VAL A 384 -18.91 5.18 8.40
C VAL A 384 -19.46 6.55 8.04
N LEU A 385 -20.53 6.62 7.24
CA LEU A 385 -21.15 7.86 6.80
C LEU A 385 -21.52 8.84 7.93
N PRO A 386 -22.02 8.41 9.10
CA PRO A 386 -22.29 9.32 10.22
C PRO A 386 -21.05 10.10 10.70
N LEU A 387 -19.84 9.62 10.41
CA LEU A 387 -18.58 10.29 10.73
C LEU A 387 -18.24 11.41 9.73
N PHE A 388 -18.86 11.41 8.54
CA PHE A 388 -18.58 12.34 7.44
C PHE A 388 -19.59 13.48 7.40
N ASN A 389 -19.71 14.20 8.51
CA ASN A 389 -20.61 15.36 8.59
C ASN A 389 -20.12 16.54 7.72
N LEU A 390 -20.97 17.57 7.57
CA LEU A 390 -20.68 18.73 6.73
C LEU A 390 -19.38 19.46 7.15
N GLU A 391 -19.11 19.51 8.45
CA GLU A 391 -17.89 20.12 8.99
C GLU A 391 -16.65 19.35 8.54
N PHE A 392 -16.66 18.02 8.68
CA PHE A 392 -15.59 17.16 8.22
C PHE A 392 -15.34 17.34 6.71
N LEU A 393 -16.40 17.24 5.90
CA LEU A 393 -16.29 17.40 4.44
C LEU A 393 -15.80 18.80 4.05
N GLY A 394 -16.24 19.84 4.77
CA GLY A 394 -15.76 21.21 4.58
C GLY A 394 -14.25 21.33 4.86
N ARG A 395 -13.73 20.67 5.90
CA ARG A 395 -12.29 20.62 6.19
C ARG A 395 -11.50 19.88 5.11
N VAL A 396 -12.02 18.76 4.60
CA VAL A 396 -11.39 18.03 3.47
C VAL A 396 -11.33 18.91 2.22
N LYS A 397 -12.43 19.59 1.88
CA LYS A 397 -12.47 20.51 0.75
C LYS A 397 -11.50 21.68 0.92
N ALA A 398 -11.37 22.23 2.13
CA ALA A 398 -10.43 23.29 2.41
C ALA A 398 -8.98 22.83 2.21
N LEU A 399 -8.63 21.63 2.70
CA LEU A 399 -7.31 21.01 2.55
C LEU A 399 -6.90 20.85 1.08
N LEU A 400 -7.83 20.37 0.23
CA LEU A 400 -7.57 20.11 -1.19
C LEU A 400 -7.10 21.34 -1.98
N ASN A 401 -7.39 22.56 -1.53
CA ASN A 401 -6.96 23.77 -2.24
C ASN A 401 -5.47 24.09 -2.05
N TYR A 402 -4.81 23.50 -1.05
CA TYR A 402 -3.46 23.90 -0.63
C TYR A 402 -2.51 22.74 -0.35
N CYS A 403 -2.99 21.50 -0.37
CA CYS A 403 -2.17 20.35 -0.03
C CYS A 403 -1.22 19.93 -1.17
N PRO A 404 -0.05 19.34 -0.85
CA PRO A 404 0.79 18.69 -1.85
C PRO A 404 0.05 17.60 -2.61
N PHE A 405 0.46 17.32 -3.85
CA PHE A 405 -0.17 16.31 -4.70
C PHE A 405 -0.29 14.93 -4.05
N ALA A 406 0.70 14.55 -3.22
CA ALA A 406 0.69 13.28 -2.48
C ALA A 406 -0.49 13.15 -1.50
N ILE A 407 -1.00 14.26 -0.94
CA ILE A 407 -2.19 14.28 -0.08
C ILE A 407 -3.44 14.48 -0.93
N PHE A 408 -3.35 15.35 -1.94
CA PHE A 408 -4.45 15.65 -2.87
C PHE A 408 -5.05 14.38 -3.45
N LYS A 409 -4.21 13.47 -3.95
CA LYS A 409 -4.68 12.26 -4.61
C LYS A 409 -5.60 11.42 -3.72
N ASP A 410 -5.24 11.19 -2.47
CA ASP A 410 -6.02 10.33 -1.58
C ASP A 410 -7.26 11.04 -1.06
N ALA A 411 -7.18 12.34 -0.77
CA ALA A 411 -8.32 13.15 -0.36
C ALA A 411 -9.36 13.30 -1.49
N ALA A 412 -8.92 13.54 -2.73
CA ALA A 412 -9.79 13.62 -3.90
C ALA A 412 -10.40 12.24 -4.21
N TYR A 413 -9.61 11.16 -4.12
CA TYR A 413 -10.11 9.79 -4.25
C TYR A 413 -11.19 9.47 -3.22
N PHE A 414 -11.03 9.92 -1.97
CA PHE A 414 -12.03 9.77 -0.93
C PHE A 414 -13.34 10.48 -1.28
N LEU A 415 -13.29 11.74 -1.69
CA LEU A 415 -14.51 12.48 -2.10
C LEU A 415 -15.19 11.83 -3.31
N ALA A 416 -14.42 11.40 -4.32
CA ALA A 416 -14.95 10.65 -5.46
C ALA A 416 -15.57 9.32 -5.04
N THR A 417 -15.00 8.64 -4.04
CA THR A 417 -15.57 7.42 -3.46
C THR A 417 -16.93 7.68 -2.81
N LEU A 418 -17.09 8.80 -2.10
CA LEU A 418 -18.39 9.22 -1.57
C LEU A 418 -19.41 9.48 -2.70
N LEU A 419 -19.00 10.11 -3.80
CA LEU A 419 -19.89 10.31 -4.96
C LEU A 419 -20.40 8.99 -5.52
N VAL A 420 -19.54 7.96 -5.57
CA VAL A 420 -19.87 6.64 -6.12
C VAL A 420 -20.81 5.86 -5.18
N PHE A 421 -20.48 5.76 -3.90
CA PHE A 421 -21.12 4.81 -2.98
C PHE A 421 -22.16 5.42 -2.03
N ALA A 422 -22.13 6.73 -1.78
CA ALA A 422 -23.02 7.33 -0.78
C ALA A 422 -24.48 7.41 -1.24
N PRO A 423 -25.43 7.47 -0.27
CA PRO A 423 -26.82 7.78 -0.56
C PRO A 423 -26.97 9.13 -1.26
N PHE A 424 -28.03 9.26 -2.05
CA PHE A 424 -28.29 10.43 -2.89
C PHE A 424 -28.19 11.77 -2.15
N GLU A 425 -28.76 11.86 -0.95
CA GLU A 425 -28.74 13.11 -0.17
C GLU A 425 -27.33 13.54 0.23
N ILE A 426 -26.44 12.58 0.50
CA ILE A 426 -25.04 12.87 0.80
C ILE A 426 -24.30 13.31 -0.46
N VAL A 427 -24.59 12.68 -1.60
CA VAL A 427 -23.99 13.09 -2.88
C VAL A 427 -24.31 14.55 -3.19
N LYS A 428 -25.55 15.01 -2.94
CA LYS A 428 -25.90 16.44 -3.09
C LYS A 428 -25.03 17.33 -2.21
N VAL A 429 -24.86 16.96 -0.94
CA VAL A 429 -24.03 17.71 0.02
C VAL A 429 -22.60 17.80 -0.50
N VAL A 430 -22.00 16.67 -0.90
CA VAL A 430 -20.63 16.63 -1.42
C VAL A 430 -20.49 17.50 -2.67
N LEU A 431 -21.42 17.42 -3.62
CA LEU A 431 -21.41 18.25 -4.84
C LEU A 431 -21.56 19.75 -4.53
N SER A 432 -22.37 20.11 -3.53
CA SER A 432 -22.56 21.50 -3.10
C SER A 432 -21.28 22.17 -2.57
N LEU A 433 -20.26 21.38 -2.23
CA LEU A 433 -18.95 21.88 -1.80
C LEU A 433 -18.07 22.34 -2.97
N GLY A 434 -18.52 22.19 -4.22
CA GLY A 434 -17.79 22.62 -5.42
C GLY A 434 -16.57 21.75 -5.70
N ILE A 435 -16.72 20.43 -5.66
CA ILE A 435 -15.61 19.48 -5.82
C ILE A 435 -15.35 19.07 -7.28
N THR A 436 -16.09 19.62 -8.23
CA THR A 436 -16.01 19.29 -9.66
C THR A 436 -14.62 19.56 -10.25
N ASP A 437 -13.97 20.63 -9.81
CA ASP A 437 -12.62 21.00 -10.27
C ASP A 437 -11.60 19.94 -9.84
N PHE A 438 -11.77 19.37 -8.64
CA PHE A 438 -10.92 18.28 -8.17
C PHE A 438 -11.13 17.03 -9.02
N ILE A 439 -12.37 16.70 -9.39
CA ILE A 439 -12.65 15.58 -10.29
C ILE A 439 -11.97 15.78 -11.65
N ASN A 440 -11.99 16.99 -12.21
CA ASN A 440 -11.29 17.29 -13.46
C ASN A 440 -9.78 17.10 -13.31
N GLN A 441 -9.19 17.59 -12.22
CA GLN A 441 -7.77 17.35 -11.90
C GLN A 441 -7.45 15.85 -11.71
N MET A 442 -8.38 15.02 -11.22
CA MET A 442 -8.18 13.57 -11.16
C MET A 442 -8.01 12.98 -12.58
N LEU A 443 -8.78 13.46 -13.56
CA LEU A 443 -8.69 13.03 -14.96
C LEU A 443 -7.36 13.43 -15.62
N GLU A 444 -6.78 14.54 -15.19
CA GLU A 444 -5.49 15.07 -15.69
C GLU A 444 -4.26 14.47 -15.00
N SER A 445 -4.46 13.76 -13.88
CA SER A 445 -3.36 13.32 -13.00
C SER A 445 -2.38 12.32 -13.62
N GLY A 446 -2.75 11.67 -14.72
CA GLY A 446 -2.00 10.56 -15.32
C GLY A 446 -1.94 9.29 -14.46
N GLN A 447 -2.58 9.26 -13.29
CA GLN A 447 -2.64 8.08 -12.43
C GLN A 447 -3.91 7.27 -12.75
N GLU A 448 -3.74 6.07 -13.29
CA GLU A 448 -4.87 5.23 -13.75
C GLU A 448 -5.99 5.11 -12.72
N PHE A 449 -5.66 4.78 -11.46
CA PHE A 449 -6.66 4.60 -10.40
C PHE A 449 -7.44 5.89 -10.08
N MET A 450 -6.80 7.05 -10.20
CA MET A 450 -7.43 8.37 -10.00
C MET A 450 -8.39 8.67 -11.14
N VAL A 451 -7.90 8.56 -12.38
CA VAL A 451 -8.68 8.79 -13.60
C VAL A 451 -9.95 7.94 -13.58
N ILE A 452 -9.77 6.64 -13.32
CA ILE A 452 -10.85 5.67 -13.30
C ILE A 452 -11.89 6.02 -12.21
N ARG A 453 -11.46 6.35 -10.99
CA ARG A 453 -12.38 6.72 -9.90
C ARG A 453 -13.09 8.04 -10.20
N GLY A 454 -12.42 8.99 -10.85
CA GLY A 454 -13.02 10.23 -11.35
C GLY A 454 -14.13 9.95 -12.36
N LEU A 455 -13.87 9.10 -13.36
CA LEU A 455 -14.88 8.69 -14.35
C LEU A 455 -16.07 7.97 -13.69
N ASP A 456 -15.82 7.08 -12.73
CA ASP A 456 -16.88 6.41 -11.97
C ASP A 456 -17.77 7.41 -11.21
N ALA A 457 -17.15 8.42 -10.60
CA ALA A 457 -17.85 9.48 -9.90
C ALA A 457 -18.70 10.34 -10.86
N ILE A 458 -18.15 10.76 -12.00
CA ILE A 458 -18.88 11.53 -13.02
C ILE A 458 -20.08 10.73 -13.51
N ASN A 459 -19.87 9.46 -13.85
CA ASN A 459 -20.91 8.58 -14.36
C ASN A 459 -22.03 8.42 -13.33
N ARG A 460 -21.69 8.21 -12.05
CA ARG A 460 -22.68 8.14 -10.97
C ARG A 460 -23.47 9.44 -10.83
N VAL A 461 -22.78 10.59 -10.86
CA VAL A 461 -23.39 11.92 -10.72
C VAL A 461 -24.31 12.25 -11.91
N PHE A 462 -23.95 11.81 -13.12
CA PHE A 462 -24.78 11.97 -14.31
C PHE A 462 -26.17 11.33 -14.16
N PHE A 463 -26.23 10.10 -13.62
CA PHE A 463 -27.52 9.45 -13.30
C PHE A 463 -28.37 10.26 -12.31
N LEU A 464 -27.73 11.00 -11.41
CA LEU A 464 -28.40 11.79 -10.39
C LEU A 464 -28.96 13.11 -10.93
N VAL A 465 -28.28 13.73 -11.91
CA VAL A 465 -28.76 14.91 -12.63
C VAL A 465 -30.14 14.69 -13.26
N HIS A 466 -30.41 13.48 -13.74
CA HIS A 466 -31.71 13.12 -14.33
C HIS A 466 -32.82 12.98 -13.27
N SER A 467 -32.44 12.85 -12.00
CA SER A 467 -33.36 12.61 -10.89
C SER A 467 -33.58 13.85 -10.03
N SER A 468 -32.81 14.93 -10.21
CA SER A 468 -32.96 16.17 -9.44
C SER A 468 -32.59 17.43 -10.22
N VAL A 469 -33.54 18.36 -10.27
CA VAL A 469 -33.40 19.68 -10.89
C VAL A 469 -32.29 20.51 -10.23
N GLU A 470 -32.14 20.40 -8.91
CA GLU A 470 -31.12 21.11 -8.14
C GLU A 470 -29.71 20.62 -8.53
N VAL A 471 -29.51 19.30 -8.55
CA VAL A 471 -28.25 18.68 -8.98
C VAL A 471 -27.96 19.02 -10.44
N LYS A 472 -28.98 18.96 -11.32
CA LYS A 472 -28.88 19.40 -12.72
C LYS A 472 -28.34 20.83 -12.79
N LYS A 473 -28.99 21.78 -12.12
CA LYS A 473 -28.60 23.20 -12.14
C LYS A 473 -27.17 23.41 -11.67
N ASN A 474 -26.74 22.76 -10.59
CA ASN A 474 -25.41 22.93 -10.03
C ASN A 474 -24.30 22.35 -10.92
N LEU A 475 -24.62 21.33 -11.72
CA LEU A 475 -23.63 20.62 -12.54
C LEU A 475 -23.72 20.91 -14.02
N THR A 476 -24.71 21.67 -14.48
CA THR A 476 -24.80 22.10 -15.87
C THR A 476 -23.48 22.71 -16.33
N GLN A 477 -22.89 23.65 -15.58
CA GLN A 477 -21.64 24.27 -16.00
C GLN A 477 -20.48 23.27 -16.11
N PHE A 478 -20.40 22.29 -15.22
CA PHE A 478 -19.37 21.25 -15.27
C PHE A 478 -19.55 20.32 -16.47
N PHE A 479 -20.78 19.85 -16.74
CA PHE A 479 -21.03 18.98 -17.89
C PHE A 479 -20.95 19.70 -19.24
N LEU A 480 -21.10 21.02 -19.25
CA LEU A 480 -20.95 21.82 -20.44
C LEU A 480 -19.52 22.39 -20.62
N SER A 481 -18.57 22.06 -19.73
CA SER A 481 -17.23 22.64 -19.79
C SER A 481 -16.39 22.03 -20.91
N GLU A 482 -15.64 22.89 -21.61
CA GLU A 482 -14.68 22.46 -22.64
C GLU A 482 -13.58 21.60 -22.03
N ASP A 483 -13.06 21.99 -20.85
CA ASP A 483 -12.03 21.25 -20.12
C ASP A 483 -12.39 19.78 -19.87
N LEU A 484 -13.65 19.49 -19.51
CA LEU A 484 -14.10 18.13 -19.27
C LEU A 484 -14.13 17.32 -20.58
N MET A 485 -14.65 17.92 -21.66
CA MET A 485 -14.72 17.27 -22.97
C MET A 485 -13.32 16.99 -23.53
N GLU A 486 -12.41 17.97 -23.48
CA GLU A 486 -11.02 17.79 -23.91
C GLU A 486 -10.33 16.66 -23.14
N ASN A 487 -10.56 16.60 -21.82
CA ASN A 487 -10.04 15.51 -21.00
C ASN A 487 -10.61 14.14 -21.40
N LEU A 488 -11.92 14.04 -21.65
CA LEU A 488 -12.54 12.78 -22.08
C LEU A 488 -12.02 12.31 -23.44
N GLU A 489 -11.84 13.23 -24.39
CA GLU A 489 -11.26 12.93 -25.71
C GLU A 489 -9.80 12.47 -25.58
N ARG A 490 -8.99 13.17 -24.78
CA ARG A 490 -7.61 12.76 -24.48
C ARG A 490 -7.55 11.35 -23.91
N LEU A 491 -8.35 11.07 -22.88
CA LEU A 491 -8.37 9.78 -22.18
C LEU A 491 -8.80 8.61 -23.09
N GLN A 492 -9.58 8.87 -24.15
CA GLN A 492 -9.91 7.85 -25.16
C GLN A 492 -8.70 7.42 -26.00
N MET A 493 -7.68 8.28 -26.09
CA MET A 493 -6.46 8.03 -26.84
C MET A 493 -5.34 7.39 -26.00
N GLU A 494 -5.46 7.34 -24.68
CA GLU A 494 -4.37 6.97 -23.75
C GLU A 494 -3.96 5.49 -23.69
N GLY A 495 -4.39 4.64 -24.63
CA GLY A 495 -3.95 3.24 -24.75
C GLY A 495 -4.47 2.28 -23.66
N VAL A 496 -4.87 2.77 -22.49
CA VAL A 496 -5.51 1.98 -21.43
C VAL A 496 -6.98 1.73 -21.78
N LYS A 497 -7.27 0.52 -22.29
CA LYS A 497 -8.61 0.14 -22.80
C LYS A 497 -9.76 0.48 -21.86
N LEU A 498 -9.60 0.23 -20.55
CA LEU A 498 -10.66 0.49 -19.57
C LEU A 498 -10.96 1.99 -19.42
N ILE A 499 -9.93 2.83 -19.37
CA ILE A 499 -10.06 4.28 -19.29
C ILE A 499 -10.75 4.79 -20.56
N ALA A 500 -10.29 4.38 -21.73
CA ALA A 500 -10.88 4.79 -23.00
C ALA A 500 -12.38 4.42 -23.09
N CYS A 501 -12.74 3.21 -22.65
CA CYS A 501 -14.13 2.73 -22.62
C CYS A 501 -15.02 3.57 -21.69
N LYS A 502 -14.54 3.84 -20.47
CA LYS A 502 -15.26 4.66 -19.49
C LYS A 502 -15.38 6.11 -19.94
N SER A 503 -14.32 6.69 -20.50
CA SER A 503 -14.33 8.06 -21.01
C SER A 503 -15.33 8.24 -22.14
N LYS A 504 -15.32 7.33 -23.14
CA LYS A 504 -16.31 7.33 -24.22
C LYS A 504 -17.74 7.19 -23.72
N THR A 505 -17.94 6.36 -22.69
CA THR A 505 -19.26 6.20 -22.06
C THR A 505 -19.74 7.50 -21.42
N VAL A 506 -18.86 8.19 -20.68
CA VAL A 506 -19.16 9.48 -20.04
C VAL A 506 -19.42 10.56 -21.09
N GLU A 507 -18.61 10.63 -22.15
CA GLU A 507 -18.79 11.57 -23.27
C GLU A 507 -20.16 11.41 -23.93
N ASN A 508 -20.55 10.17 -24.26
CA ASN A 508 -21.86 9.86 -24.85
C ASN A 508 -23.01 10.34 -23.95
N TYR A 509 -22.89 10.15 -22.63
CA TYR A 509 -23.87 10.65 -21.67
C TYR A 509 -23.94 12.18 -21.68
N ILE A 510 -22.80 12.86 -21.70
CA ILE A 510 -22.76 14.31 -21.77
C ILE A 510 -23.43 14.83 -23.06
N HIS A 511 -23.17 14.20 -24.21
CA HIS A 511 -23.87 14.53 -25.47
C HIS A 511 -25.39 14.38 -25.39
N GLN A 512 -25.89 13.34 -24.72
CA GLN A 512 -27.33 13.20 -24.47
C GLN A 512 -27.87 14.34 -23.60
N PHE A 513 -27.12 14.71 -22.55
CA PHE A 513 -27.49 15.81 -21.67
C PHE A 513 -27.52 17.17 -22.37
N TYR A 514 -26.61 17.44 -23.32
CA TYR A 514 -26.67 18.63 -24.17
C TYR A 514 -28.01 18.69 -24.94
N GLY A 515 -28.43 17.57 -25.52
CA GLY A 515 -29.72 17.47 -26.21
C GLY A 515 -30.90 17.86 -25.31
N ASP A 516 -30.92 17.35 -24.08
CA ASP A 516 -31.96 17.60 -23.08
C ASP A 516 -31.94 19.00 -22.46
N VAL A 517 -30.85 19.76 -22.60
CA VAL A 517 -30.73 21.14 -22.10
C VAL A 517 -31.09 22.15 -23.20
N LEU A 518 -30.80 21.82 -24.46
CA LEU A 518 -31.11 22.66 -25.61
C LEU A 518 -32.57 22.52 -26.08
N SER A 519 -33.23 21.42 -25.75
CA SER A 519 -34.67 21.18 -25.95
C SER A 519 -35.51 21.78 -24.82
#